data_AF-A0A329B7S5-F1
#
_entry.id   AF-A0A329B7S5-F1
#
_cell.length_a   1.000
_cell.length_b   1.000
_cell.length_c   1.000
_cell.angle_alpha   90.00
_cell.angle_beta   90.00
_cell.angle_gamma   90.00
#
_symmetry.space_group_name_H-M   'P 1'
#
loop_
_entity.id
_entity.type
_entity.pdbx_description
1 polymer ?
#
loop_
_entity_poly.entity_id
_entity_poly.type
_entity_poly.pdbx_seq_one_letter_code
_entity_poly.pdbx_strand_id
1 'polypeptide(L)' 'WVLDHGDDYDWTIVGEPSGRYLWVLTRTAHPAPEVLASLAARVRALGYDWSLVRVTKQSRSY' A
#
# COMPACT_ATOMS: atom_id res chain seq x y z
N TRP A 1 9.46 8.43 -3.18
CA TRP A 1 8.65 8.92 -4.32
C TRP A 1 7.26 8.34 -4.19
N VAL A 2 6.22 9.14 -4.45
CA VAL A 2 4.85 8.60 -4.61
C VAL A 2 4.79 7.92 -5.97
N LEU A 3 4.44 6.64 -5.98
CA LEU A 3 4.37 5.81 -7.19
C LEU A 3 2.95 5.73 -7.74
N ASP A 4 1.96 5.68 -6.85
CA ASP A 4 0.52 5.68 -7.17
C ASP A 4 -0.27 6.20 -5.95
N HIS A 5 -1.47 6.72 -6.17
CA HIS A 5 -2.36 7.19 -5.11
C HIS A 5 -3.84 7.11 -5.53
N GLY A 6 -4.73 7.03 -4.56
CA GLY A 6 -6.17 7.16 -4.81
C GLY A 6 -6.53 8.60 -5.16
N ASP A 7 -7.67 8.77 -5.85
CA ASP A 7 -8.15 10.09 -6.28
C ASP A 7 -8.32 11.06 -5.10
N ASP A 8 -8.82 10.55 -3.97
CA ASP A 8 -9.00 11.32 -2.72
C ASP A 8 -7.83 11.17 -1.73
N TYR A 9 -6.70 10.59 -2.17
CA TYR A 9 -5.56 10.25 -1.32
C TYR A 9 -5.96 9.40 -0.10
N ASP A 10 -6.97 8.55 -0.25
CA ASP A 10 -7.40 7.55 0.73
C ASP A 10 -6.36 6.42 0.89
N TRP A 11 -5.53 6.21 -0.13
CA TRP A 11 -4.33 5.37 -0.09
C TRP A 11 -3.18 5.95 -0.93
N THR A 12 -1.96 5.50 -0.63
CA THR A 12 -0.75 5.87 -1.38
C THR A 12 0.24 4.71 -1.42
N ILE A 13 0.88 4.51 -2.56
CA ILE A 13 2.01 3.60 -2.73
C ILE A 13 3.28 4.45 -2.85
N VAL A 14 4.24 4.20 -1.96
CA VAL A 14 5.50 4.94 -1.88
C VAL A 14 6.64 3.97 -2.07
N GLY A 15 7.64 4.35 -2.87
CA GLY A 15 8.86 3.57 -3.02
C GLY A 15 10.08 4.45 -3.28
N GLU A 16 11.18 3.79 -3.60
CA GLU A 16 12.44 4.43 -3.96
C GLU A 16 12.93 4.02 -5.36
N PRO A 17 13.84 4.78 -5.99
CA PRO A 17 14.28 4.52 -7.37
C PRO A 17 14.94 3.17 -7.57
N SER A 18 15.56 2.59 -6.53
CA SER A 18 16.23 1.29 -6.62
C SER A 18 15.26 0.10 -6.63
N GLY A 19 13.98 0.33 -6.27
CA GLY A 19 12.98 -0.74 -6.14
C GLY A 19 13.10 -1.60 -4.87
N ARG A 20 14.10 -1.36 -4.02
CA ARG A 20 14.33 -2.16 -2.81
C ARG A 20 13.28 -1.94 -1.71
N TYR A 21 12.73 -0.73 -1.60
CA TYR A 21 11.76 -0.39 -0.57
C TYR A 21 10.42 0.03 -1.16
N LEU A 22 9.37 -0.39 -0.46
CA LEU A 22 7.97 -0.14 -0.79
C LEU A 22 7.17 0.00 0.51
N TRP A 23 6.30 1.01 0.55
CA TRP A 23 5.27 1.16 1.56
C TRP A 23 3.92 1.38 0.90
N VAL A 24 2.89 0.78 1.49
CA VAL A 24 1.49 1.01 1.11
C VAL A 24 0.79 1.58 2.33
N LEU A 25 0.21 2.77 2.16
CA LEU A 25 -0.39 3.55 3.24
C LEU A 25 -1.88 3.71 2.94
N THR A 26 -2.72 3.57 3.97
CA THR A 26 -4.17 3.79 3.89
C THR A 26 -4.59 4.75 5.00
N ARG A 27 -5.58 5.62 4.73
CA ARG A 27 -6.15 6.48 5.78
C ARG A 27 -6.94 5.69 6.82
N THR A 28 -7.51 4.55 6.42
CA THR A 28 -8.13 3.59 7.33
C THR A 28 -7.07 2.65 7.89
N ALA A 29 -6.97 2.55 9.23
CA ALA A 29 -5.98 1.70 9.90
C ALA A 29 -6.15 0.20 9.58
N HIS A 30 -7.39 -0.23 9.32
CA HIS A 30 -7.74 -1.59 8.92
C HIS A 30 -8.60 -1.53 7.66
N PRO A 31 -7.99 -1.35 6.47
CA PRO A 31 -8.72 -1.27 5.21
C PRO A 31 -9.43 -2.60 4.94
N ALA A 32 -10.55 -2.54 4.23
CA ALA A 32 -11.30 -3.73 3.86
C ALA A 32 -10.47 -4.67 2.96
N PRO A 33 -10.73 -6.00 2.96
CA PRO A 33 -9.99 -6.97 2.16
C PRO A 33 -9.94 -6.62 0.67
N GLU A 34 -10.99 -6.02 0.13
CA GLU A 34 -11.12 -5.62 -1.28
C GLU A 34 -10.14 -4.48 -1.61
N VAL A 35 -9.96 -3.53 -0.69
CA VAL A 35 -8.97 -2.46 -0.81
C VAL A 35 -7.56 -3.05 -0.81
N LEU A 36 -7.28 -3.99 0.09
CA LEU A 36 -5.99 -4.69 0.11
C LEU A 36 -5.72 -5.46 -1.18
N ALA A 37 -6.73 -6.13 -1.75
CA ALA A 37 -6.60 -6.84 -3.02
C ALA A 37 -6.31 -5.88 -4.19
N SER A 38 -7.00 -4.73 -4.25
CA SER A 38 -6.77 -3.68 -5.24
C SER A 38 -5.34 -3.12 -5.15
N LEU A 39 -4.87 -2.80 -3.94
CA LEU A 39 -3.51 -2.33 -3.69
C LEU A 39 -2.47 -3.39 -4.10
N ALA A 40 -2.74 -4.66 -3.81
CA ALA A 40 -1.88 -5.75 -4.19
C ALA A 40 -1.75 -5.91 -5.71
N ALA A 41 -2.82 -5.65 -6.47
CA ALA A 41 -2.77 -5.65 -7.94
C ALA A 41 -1.94 -4.48 -8.47
N ARG A 42 -2.11 -3.28 -7.91
CA ARG A 42 -1.34 -2.08 -8.27
C ARG A 42 0.15 -2.23 -8.00
N VAL A 43 0.51 -2.73 -6.81
CA VAL A 43 1.91 -3.02 -6.45
C VAL A 43 2.56 -3.97 -7.47
N ARG A 44 1.85 -5.03 -7.88
CA ARG A 44 2.35 -5.96 -8.90
C ARG A 44 2.49 -5.30 -10.27
N ALA A 45 1.55 -4.44 -10.67
CA ALA A 45 1.63 -3.69 -11.92
C ALA A 45 2.83 -2.71 -11.94
N LEU A 46 3.24 -2.20 -10.78
CA LEU A 46 4.45 -1.40 -10.60
C LEU A 46 5.76 -2.24 -10.58
N GLY A 47 5.68 -3.57 -10.70
CA GLY A 47 6.84 -4.46 -10.76
C GLY A 47 7.36 -4.92 -9.39
N TYR A 48 6.63 -4.66 -8.30
CA TYR A 48 7.02 -5.08 -6.96
C TYR A 48 6.37 -6.41 -6.57
N ASP A 49 7.07 -7.20 -5.76
CA ASP A 49 6.53 -8.44 -5.20
C ASP A 49 5.70 -8.16 -3.93
N TRP A 50 4.38 -8.29 -4.05
CA TRP A 50 3.45 -8.16 -2.92
C TRP A 50 3.72 -9.16 -1.79
N SER A 51 4.33 -10.31 -2.07
CA SER A 51 4.63 -11.32 -1.04
C SER A 51 5.62 -10.81 0.03
N LEU A 52 6.40 -9.78 -0.31
CA LEU A 52 7.34 -9.12 0.61
C LEU A 52 6.64 -8.09 1.51
N VAL A 53 5.45 -7.61 1.12
CA VAL A 53 4.67 -6.64 1.90
C VAL A 53 4.19 -7.29 3.18
N ARG A 54 4.44 -6.62 4.31
CA ARG A 54 4.01 -7.06 5.64
C ARG A 54 2.96 -6.11 6.16
N VAL A 55 1.77 -6.63 6.42
CA VAL A 55 0.70 -5.87 7.09
C VAL A 55 1.17 -5.55 8.50
N THR A 56 1.28 -4.27 8.80
CA THR A 56 1.73 -3.80 10.11
C THR A 56 0.59 -3.85 11.12
N LYS A 57 0.91 -4.11 12.38
CA LYS A 57 -0.07 -4.01 13.47
C LYS A 57 -0.40 -2.53 13.68
N GLN A 58 -1.68 -2.19 13.59
CA GLN A 58 -2.20 -0.86 13.88
C GLN A 58 -3.02 -0.90 15.17
N SER A 59 -2.95 0.17 15.97
CA SER A 59 -3.80 0.31 17.15
C SER A 59 -5.25 0.55 16.72
N ARG A 60 -6.19 -0.15 17.34
CA ARG A 60 -7.60 0.18 17.21
C ARG A 60 -7.84 1.44 18.04
N SER A 61 -8.21 2.55 17.41
CA SER A 61 -8.69 3.72 18.15
C SER A 61 -9.98 3.33 18.88
N TYR A 62 -10.01 3.54 20.20
CA TYR A 62 -11.18 3.32 21.05
C TYR A 62 -12.21 4.44 20.88
#